data_AF-A0A7S1UVJ5-F1
#
_entry.id   AF-A0A7S1UVJ5-F1
#
_cell.length_a   1.000
_cell.length_b   1.000
_cell.length_c   1.000
_cell.angle_alpha   90.00
_cell.angle_beta   90.00
_cell.angle_gamma   90.00
#
_symmetry.space_group_name_H-M   'P 1'
#
loop_
_entity.id
_entity.type
_entity.pdbx_description
1 polymer ?
#
loop_
_entity_poly.entity_id
_entity_poly.type
_entity_poly.pdbx_seq_one_letter_code
_entity_poly.pdbx_strand_id
1 'polypeptide(L)'
;QFPDGCSLSAKFLPKETIATVKSVIQENMTSSSHLQFDLYIAPPRRKLPVTSTLQQEGLVPAAKVIVSWVGGAQNRSSSAVGSYLKRELFRSAGGPAFPTGQALTSNNNKSSSSSSSSSDNKKPGAKKRPKNKEDDLLKRMMGGGGLGGGGGS
;
A
#
# COMPACT_ATOMS: atom_id res chain seq x y z
N GLN A 1 -2.91 7.44 -17.57
CA GLN A 1 -3.72 7.53 -16.33
C GLN A 1 -5.17 7.82 -16.73
N PHE A 2 -6.11 7.13 -16.11
CA PHE A 2 -7.54 7.25 -16.37
C PHE A 2 -8.23 8.16 -15.31
N PRO A 3 -9.46 8.65 -15.57
CA PRO A 3 -10.17 9.55 -14.65
C PRO A 3 -10.53 8.97 -13.28
N ASP A 4 -10.56 7.65 -13.14
CA ASP A 4 -10.80 6.92 -11.89
C ASP A 4 -9.53 6.70 -11.05
N GLY A 5 -8.41 7.28 -11.47
CA GLY A 5 -7.10 7.12 -10.84
C GLY A 5 -6.28 5.93 -11.36
N CYS A 6 -6.87 5.00 -12.11
CA CYS A 6 -6.16 3.83 -12.63
C CYS A 6 -5.03 4.22 -13.61
N SER A 7 -3.98 3.40 -13.71
CA SER A 7 -2.84 3.64 -14.61
C SER A 7 -2.39 2.37 -15.31
N LEU A 8 -2.43 2.40 -16.65
CA LEU A 8 -1.71 1.48 -17.50
C LEU A 8 -0.29 2.01 -17.75
N SER A 9 0.71 1.13 -17.64
CA SER A 9 2.12 1.42 -17.93
C SER A 9 2.57 0.51 -19.07
N ALA A 10 3.16 1.10 -20.11
CA ALA A 10 3.68 0.39 -21.27
C ALA A 10 4.99 1.04 -21.73
N LYS A 11 5.78 0.31 -22.53
CA LYS A 11 7.03 0.79 -23.13
C LYS A 11 6.80 0.97 -24.62
N PHE A 12 7.32 2.05 -25.17
CA PHE A 12 7.20 2.43 -26.58
C PHE A 12 8.55 2.92 -27.11
N LEU A 13 8.75 2.79 -28.42
CA LEU A 13 9.90 3.35 -29.13
C LEU A 13 9.63 4.84 -29.48
N PRO A 14 10.65 5.72 -29.51
CA PRO A 14 10.46 7.15 -29.80
C PRO A 14 9.77 7.46 -31.13
N LYS A 15 9.88 6.57 -32.12
CA LYS A 15 9.29 6.68 -33.46
C LYS A 15 7.84 6.20 -33.55
N GLU A 16 7.30 5.56 -32.51
CA GLU A 16 5.89 5.15 -32.49
C GLU A 16 4.97 6.36 -32.35
N THR A 17 3.70 6.17 -32.74
CA THR A 17 2.71 7.26 -32.84
C THR A 17 1.74 7.28 -31.66
N ILE A 18 1.07 8.41 -31.46
CA ILE A 18 -0.07 8.51 -30.53
C ILE A 18 -1.19 7.53 -30.93
N ALA A 19 -1.39 7.24 -32.22
CA ALA A 19 -2.31 6.20 -32.67
C ALA A 19 -1.93 4.80 -32.15
N THR A 20 -0.64 4.44 -32.16
CA THR A 20 -0.12 3.20 -31.58
C THR A 20 -0.48 3.10 -30.09
N VAL A 21 -0.29 4.18 -29.33
CA VAL A 21 -0.67 4.24 -27.90
C VAL A 21 -2.19 4.06 -27.71
N LYS A 22 -3.03 4.66 -28.56
CA LYS A 22 -4.49 4.46 -28.51
C LYS A 22 -4.87 2.99 -28.79
N SER A 23 -4.24 2.35 -29.78
CA SER A 23 -4.45 0.93 -30.09
C SER A 23 -4.13 0.05 -28.89
N VAL A 24 -2.93 0.20 -28.29
CA VAL A 24 -2.53 -0.57 -27.10
C VAL A 24 -3.48 -0.34 -25.93
N ILE A 25 -3.98 0.89 -25.71
CA ILE A 25 -5.01 1.12 -24.68
C ILE A 25 -6.29 0.35 -25.03
N GLN A 26 -6.81 0.46 -26.26
CA GLN A 26 -8.04 -0.19 -26.73
C GLN A 26 -7.97 -1.72 -26.66
N GLU A 27 -6.85 -2.32 -27.08
CA GLU A 27 -6.58 -3.77 -26.98
C GLU A 27 -6.60 -4.27 -25.52
N ASN A 28 -6.32 -3.38 -24.56
CA ASN A 28 -6.32 -3.66 -23.13
C ASN A 28 -7.67 -3.34 -22.44
N MET A 29 -8.65 -2.84 -23.18
CA MET A 29 -10.01 -2.63 -22.68
C MET A 29 -10.84 -3.93 -22.75
N THR A 30 -11.95 -3.97 -22.01
CA THR A 30 -12.90 -5.09 -22.09
C THR A 30 -13.72 -5.02 -23.38
N SER A 31 -14.00 -6.17 -24.01
CA SER A 31 -14.65 -6.23 -25.33
C SER A 31 -16.07 -5.64 -25.37
N SER A 32 -16.71 -5.45 -24.22
CA SER A 32 -18.01 -4.77 -24.10
C SER A 32 -17.90 -3.24 -24.09
N SER A 33 -16.68 -2.68 -24.04
CA SER A 33 -16.44 -1.26 -23.88
C SER A 33 -16.09 -0.58 -25.21
N HIS A 34 -17.12 -0.20 -25.97
CA HIS A 34 -16.99 0.67 -27.16
C HIS A 34 -16.69 2.15 -26.79
N LEU A 35 -15.78 2.35 -25.84
CA LEU A 35 -15.48 3.67 -25.27
C LEU A 35 -14.54 4.46 -26.16
N GLN A 36 -15.00 5.59 -26.65
CA GLN A 36 -14.15 6.56 -27.35
C GLN A 36 -13.45 7.48 -26.34
N PHE A 37 -12.16 7.70 -26.54
CA PHE A 37 -11.35 8.56 -25.69
C PHE A 37 -10.31 9.35 -26.48
N ASP A 38 -9.90 10.47 -25.90
CA ASP A 38 -8.77 11.29 -26.31
C ASP A 38 -7.61 11.17 -25.31
N LEU A 39 -6.40 11.43 -25.79
CA LEU A 39 -5.19 11.48 -24.98
C LEU A 39 -4.73 12.94 -24.83
N TYR A 40 -4.31 13.32 -23.63
CA TYR A 40 -3.82 14.67 -23.34
C TYR A 40 -2.73 14.70 -22.27
N ILE A 41 -1.95 15.78 -22.26
CA ILE A 41 -0.97 16.12 -21.21
C ILE A 41 -1.43 17.36 -20.44
N ALA A 42 -0.95 17.54 -19.21
CA ALA A 42 -1.17 18.73 -18.39
C ALA A 42 -0.10 18.84 -17.27
N PRO A 43 0.24 20.07 -16.80
CA PRO A 43 -0.18 21.39 -17.30
C PRO A 43 0.85 22.02 -18.27
N PRO A 44 0.44 22.90 -19.21
CA PRO A 44 -0.93 23.27 -19.56
C PRO A 44 -1.68 22.13 -20.28
N ARG A 45 -3.01 22.13 -20.25
CA ARG A 45 -3.82 21.05 -20.83
C ARG A 45 -3.77 21.09 -22.36
N ARG A 46 -3.14 20.08 -22.99
CA ARG A 46 -3.03 19.96 -24.45
C ARG A 46 -3.40 18.55 -24.92
N LYS A 47 -4.34 18.44 -25.87
CA LYS A 47 -4.67 17.17 -26.54
C LYS A 47 -3.51 16.75 -27.45
N LEU A 48 -3.28 15.44 -27.55
CA LEU A 48 -2.25 14.85 -28.39
C LEU A 48 -2.85 14.41 -29.74
N PRO A 49 -2.35 14.90 -30.89
CA PRO A 49 -2.80 14.48 -32.20
C PRO A 49 -2.35 13.04 -32.50
N VAL A 50 -3.22 12.24 -33.11
CA VAL A 50 -2.97 10.80 -33.38
C VAL A 50 -1.80 10.53 -34.34
N THR A 51 -1.49 11.47 -35.22
CA THR A 51 -0.47 11.35 -36.27
C THR A 51 0.95 11.65 -35.82
N SER A 52 1.15 12.39 -34.72
CA SER A 52 2.49 12.71 -34.21
C SER A 52 3.18 11.49 -33.58
N THR A 53 4.51 11.49 -33.61
CA THR A 53 5.33 10.53 -32.87
C THR A 53 5.50 10.93 -31.40
N LEU A 54 5.83 9.95 -30.55
CA LEU A 54 6.14 10.19 -29.14
C LEU A 54 7.32 11.15 -28.95
N GLN A 55 8.31 11.10 -29.83
CA GLN A 55 9.43 12.03 -29.82
C GLN A 55 9.02 13.46 -30.19
N GLN A 56 8.16 13.64 -31.20
CA GLN A 56 7.66 14.97 -31.60
C GLN A 56 6.83 15.62 -30.49
N GLU A 57 6.05 14.83 -29.75
CA GLU A 57 5.21 15.31 -28.65
C GLU A 57 5.96 15.48 -27.31
N GLY A 58 7.27 15.18 -27.27
CA GLY A 58 8.10 15.30 -26.07
C GLY A 58 7.82 14.25 -24.99
N LEU A 59 7.32 13.07 -25.37
CA LEU A 59 6.87 12.01 -24.45
C LEU A 59 7.95 10.97 -24.09
N VAL A 60 9.21 11.29 -24.38
CA VAL A 60 10.40 10.43 -24.27
C VAL A 60 11.39 11.11 -23.30
N PRO A 61 12.06 10.39 -22.38
CA PRO A 61 12.13 8.93 -22.23
C PRO A 61 10.93 8.30 -21.52
N ALA A 62 10.19 9.07 -20.72
CA ALA A 62 8.98 8.61 -20.05
C ALA A 62 8.04 9.80 -19.82
N ALA A 63 6.73 9.60 -20.02
CA ALA A 63 5.73 10.63 -19.81
C ALA A 63 4.43 10.06 -19.23
N LYS A 64 3.73 10.88 -18.45
CA LYS A 64 2.36 10.59 -18.01
C LYS A 64 1.36 11.22 -18.98
N VAL A 65 0.65 10.38 -19.71
CA VAL A 65 -0.49 10.79 -20.55
C VAL A 65 -1.80 10.50 -19.80
N ILE A 66 -2.79 11.38 -19.95
CA ILE A 66 -4.10 11.30 -19.31
C ILE A 66 -5.17 10.97 -20.37
N VAL A 67 -6.09 10.08 -20.01
CA VAL A 67 -7.22 9.64 -20.85
C VAL A 67 -8.45 10.49 -20.54
N SER A 68 -9.10 11.01 -21.57
CA SER A 68 -10.36 11.76 -21.49
C SER A 68 -11.45 11.01 -22.25
N TRP A 69 -12.54 10.63 -21.60
CA TRP A 69 -13.70 10.04 -22.28
C TRP A 69 -14.38 11.07 -23.21
N VAL A 70 -14.77 10.64 -24.40
CA VAL A 70 -15.56 11.43 -25.36
C VAL A 70 -17.06 11.23 -25.07
N GLY A 71 -17.89 12.25 -25.33
CA GLY A 71 -19.35 12.14 -25.22
C GLY A 71 -19.88 11.88 -23.80
N GLY A 72 -19.08 12.10 -22.75
CA GLY A 72 -19.47 11.78 -21.38
C GLY A 72 -19.56 10.28 -21.06
N ALA A 73 -19.01 9.43 -21.95
CA ALA A 73 -18.97 7.97 -21.82
C ALA A 73 -17.96 7.50 -20.75
N GLN A 74 -18.08 8.02 -19.53
CA GLN A 74 -17.60 7.32 -18.36
C GLN A 74 -18.55 6.15 -18.13
N ASN A 75 -18.05 4.92 -17.97
CA ASN A 75 -18.90 3.75 -17.75
C ASN A 75 -19.56 3.80 -16.35
N ARG A 76 -20.66 4.57 -16.24
CA ARG A 76 -21.41 4.78 -15.00
C ARG A 76 -22.04 3.50 -14.42
N SER A 77 -22.13 2.42 -15.21
CA SER A 77 -22.64 1.12 -14.73
C SER A 77 -21.71 0.43 -13.74
N SER A 78 -20.45 0.86 -13.65
CA SER A 78 -19.47 0.27 -12.75
C SER A 78 -18.82 1.33 -11.86
N SER A 79 -19.14 1.26 -10.56
CA SER A 79 -18.42 2.01 -9.53
C SER A 79 -17.01 1.45 -9.25
N ALA A 80 -16.65 0.30 -9.83
CA ALA A 80 -15.34 -0.31 -9.65
C ALA A 80 -14.27 0.34 -10.54
N VAL A 81 -13.20 0.81 -9.91
CA VAL A 81 -11.97 1.31 -10.55
C VAL A 81 -11.44 0.28 -11.54
N GLY A 82 -11.07 0.73 -12.74
CA GLY A 82 -10.45 -0.12 -13.76
C GLY A 82 -11.37 -1.11 -14.47
N SER A 83 -12.69 -1.05 -14.25
CA SER A 83 -13.67 -2.01 -14.81
C SER A 83 -13.79 -2.05 -16.34
N TYR A 84 -13.34 -1.01 -17.04
CA TYR A 84 -13.22 -0.97 -18.50
C TYR A 84 -11.89 -1.58 -18.99
N LEU A 85 -10.98 -1.98 -18.08
CA LEU A 85 -9.75 -2.72 -18.40
C LEU A 85 -9.94 -4.22 -18.16
N LYS A 86 -9.19 -4.99 -18.94
CA LYS A 86 -9.04 -6.43 -18.80
C LYS A 86 -8.59 -6.82 -17.38
N ARG A 87 -9.26 -7.81 -16.78
CA ARG A 87 -9.04 -8.21 -15.38
C ARG A 87 -7.65 -8.81 -15.15
N GLU A 88 -7.13 -9.48 -16.17
CA GLU A 88 -5.79 -10.07 -16.23
C GLU A 88 -4.64 -9.05 -16.14
N LEU A 89 -4.90 -7.77 -16.41
CA LEU A 89 -3.91 -6.69 -16.28
C LEU A 89 -3.68 -6.29 -14.82
N PHE A 90 -4.71 -6.46 -13.99
CA PHE A 90 -4.58 -6.38 -12.55
C PHE A 90 -3.95 -7.69 -12.09
N ARG A 91 -2.62 -7.69 -11.93
CA ARG A 91 -1.90 -8.81 -11.32
C ARG A 91 -2.64 -9.18 -10.04
N SER A 92 -3.25 -10.37 -10.04
CA SER A 92 -4.11 -10.81 -8.93
C SER A 92 -3.34 -10.61 -7.64
N ALA A 93 -3.88 -9.75 -6.77
CA ALA A 93 -3.21 -9.33 -5.57
C ALA A 93 -3.30 -10.48 -4.54
N GLY A 94 -2.44 -11.48 -4.73
CA GLY A 94 -1.79 -12.09 -3.57
C GLY A 94 -1.31 -10.92 -2.73
N GLY A 95 -1.88 -10.79 -1.53
CA GLY A 95 -1.80 -9.59 -0.70
C GLY A 95 -0.34 -9.18 -0.46
N PRO A 96 -0.08 -7.93 -0.02
CA PRO A 96 1.27 -7.43 0.18
C PRO A 96 2.15 -8.46 0.87
N ALA A 97 3.09 -9.03 0.11
CA ALA A 97 3.94 -10.12 0.56
C ALA A 97 5.03 -9.51 1.45
N PHE A 98 4.70 -9.32 2.72
CA PHE A 98 5.65 -8.86 3.71
C PHE A 98 6.74 -9.92 3.86
N PRO A 99 8.04 -9.57 3.70
CA PRO A 99 9.11 -10.52 3.92
C PRO A 99 9.10 -10.95 5.40
N THR A 100 9.02 -12.26 5.65
CA THR A 100 9.16 -12.81 7.00
C THR A 100 10.57 -12.51 7.50
N GLY A 101 10.69 -11.58 8.45
CA GLY A 101 11.97 -11.23 9.05
C GLY A 101 12.59 -12.44 9.75
N GLN A 102 13.82 -12.81 9.36
CA GLN A 102 14.58 -13.84 10.07
C GLN A 102 15.41 -13.20 11.19
N ALA A 103 15.39 -13.81 12.37
CA ALA A 103 16.16 -13.34 13.51
C ALA A 103 17.66 -13.63 13.30
N LEU A 104 18.48 -12.58 13.31
CA LEU A 104 19.93 -12.65 13.06
C LEU A 104 20.77 -13.14 14.25
N THR A 105 20.14 -13.50 15.39
CA THR A 105 20.85 -13.91 16.60
C THR A 105 21.15 -15.40 16.61
N SER A 106 22.22 -15.80 15.93
CA SER A 106 22.91 -17.06 16.22
C SER A 106 23.51 -16.98 17.63
N ASN A 107 22.77 -17.48 18.62
CA ASN A 107 23.22 -17.58 20.02
C ASN A 107 24.37 -18.59 20.13
N ASN A 108 25.59 -18.13 19.84
CA ASN A 108 26.81 -18.86 20.09
C ASN A 108 27.63 -18.17 21.18
N ASN A 109 27.19 -18.31 22.43
CA ASN A 109 28.09 -18.20 23.58
C ASN A 109 27.62 -19.04 24.78
N LYS A 110 28.52 -19.94 25.21
CA LYS A 110 28.67 -20.51 26.55
C LYS A 110 28.56 -19.41 27.64
N SER A 111 28.18 -19.67 28.90
CA SER A 111 27.93 -20.93 29.63
C SER A 111 27.37 -20.65 31.03
N SER A 112 26.68 -21.65 31.66
CA SER A 112 26.50 -21.87 33.13
C SER A 112 25.81 -20.76 33.98
N SER A 113 25.03 -20.98 35.04
CA SER A 113 24.67 -22.16 35.89
C SER A 113 23.52 -21.77 36.85
N SER A 114 22.79 -22.66 37.58
CA SER A 114 22.38 -24.07 37.35
C SER A 114 21.42 -24.57 38.46
N SER A 115 20.13 -24.81 38.16
CA SER A 115 19.21 -25.62 39.01
C SER A 115 18.11 -26.23 38.12
N SER A 116 17.94 -27.55 37.99
CA SER A 116 17.33 -28.48 38.96
C SER A 116 15.95 -28.00 39.46
N SER A 117 14.87 -28.78 39.42
CA SER A 117 14.71 -30.22 39.15
C SER A 117 13.25 -30.60 38.85
N SER A 118 13.08 -31.71 38.10
CA SER A 118 12.03 -32.74 38.24
C SER A 118 10.54 -32.36 38.31
N SER A 119 9.78 -32.95 37.39
CA SER A 119 8.33 -33.09 37.42
C SER A 119 7.84 -33.93 38.61
N ASP A 120 6.82 -33.47 39.33
CA ASP A 120 5.87 -34.36 40.04
C ASP A 120 4.49 -33.66 40.16
N ASN A 121 3.46 -34.42 40.53
CA ASN A 121 2.07 -34.19 40.18
C ASN A 121 1.19 -33.89 41.41
N LYS A 122 0.63 -32.67 41.53
CA LYS A 122 -0.49 -32.39 42.47
C LYS A 122 -1.31 -31.13 42.17
N LYS A 123 -2.63 -31.30 42.02
CA LYS A 123 -3.67 -30.29 42.33
C LYS A 123 -3.88 -30.21 43.86
N PRO A 124 -4.66 -29.26 44.41
CA PRO A 124 -5.04 -27.91 43.96
C PRO A 124 -4.71 -26.81 45.01
N GLY A 125 -4.79 -25.52 44.66
CA GLY A 125 -4.84 -24.48 45.71
C GLY A 125 -4.63 -23.00 45.32
N ALA A 126 -5.48 -22.14 45.88
CA ALA A 126 -5.29 -20.72 46.22
C ALA A 126 -4.74 -19.71 45.17
N LYS A 127 -5.59 -18.72 44.87
CA LYS A 127 -5.31 -17.49 44.10
C LYS A 127 -4.11 -16.68 44.63
N LYS A 128 -3.15 -16.34 43.75
CA LYS A 128 -2.43 -15.04 43.78
C LYS A 128 -2.25 -14.54 42.34
N ARG A 129 -2.81 -13.36 42.03
CA ARG A 129 -2.59 -12.69 40.74
C ARG A 129 -1.15 -12.13 40.71
N PRO A 130 -0.41 -12.18 39.58
CA PRO A 130 0.81 -11.40 39.45
C PRO A 130 0.48 -9.91 39.57
N LYS A 131 1.27 -9.15 40.34
CA LYS A 131 1.13 -7.69 40.39
C LYS A 131 1.60 -7.10 39.06
N ASN A 132 0.71 -6.42 38.35
CA ASN A 132 1.05 -5.74 37.10
C ASN A 132 1.99 -4.55 37.39
N LYS A 133 2.99 -4.38 36.54
CA LYS A 133 3.92 -3.23 36.60
C LYS A 133 3.21 -1.87 36.41
N GLU A 134 2.02 -1.86 35.79
CA GLU A 134 1.22 -0.65 35.59
C GLU A 134 0.75 0.00 36.89
N ASP A 135 0.31 -0.77 37.89
CA ASP A 135 -0.14 -0.23 39.18
C ASP A 135 0.98 0.56 39.89
N ASP A 136 2.21 0.05 39.83
CA ASP A 136 3.38 0.70 40.43
C ASP A 136 3.78 1.98 39.67
N LEU A 137 3.64 1.96 38.33
CA LEU A 137 3.88 3.11 37.47
C LEU A 137 2.85 4.23 37.70
N LEU A 138 1.56 3.87 37.76
CA LEU A 138 0.44 4.79 38.06
C LEU A 138 0.62 5.44 39.45
N LYS A 139 0.98 4.64 40.45
CA LYS A 139 1.21 5.12 41.81
C LYS A 139 2.41 6.08 41.92
N ARG A 140 3.43 5.91 41.06
CA ARG A 140 4.55 6.85 40.93
C ARG A 140 4.18 8.13 40.18
N MET A 141 3.27 8.06 39.22
CA MET A 141 2.77 9.24 38.48
C MET A 141 1.83 10.13 39.30
N MET A 142 1.03 9.57 40.21
CA MET A 142 0.11 10.35 41.09
C MET A 142 0.78 10.99 42.32
N GLY A 143 2.09 11.26 42.28
CA GLY A 143 2.73 12.13 43.27
C GLY A 143 2.77 11.59 44.70
N GLY A 144 2.91 10.27 44.87
CA GLY A 144 3.08 9.61 46.18
C GLY A 144 4.40 9.91 46.91
N GLY A 145 4.78 11.18 47.02
CA GLY A 145 5.93 11.66 47.80
C GLY A 145 5.46 12.22 49.14
N GLY A 146 5.89 11.59 50.23
CA GLY A 146 5.54 12.02 51.59
C GLY A 146 6.27 13.30 52.00
N LEU A 147 5.51 14.34 52.33
CA LEU A 147 5.89 15.52 53.10
C LEU A 147 4.74 15.76 54.10
N GLY A 148 4.94 16.02 55.39
CA GLY A 148 6.19 16.22 56.13
C GLY A 148 6.12 17.49 56.97
N GLY A 149 5.53 17.40 58.17
CA GLY A 149 5.38 18.51 59.13
C GLY A 149 4.04 19.26 59.02
N GLY A 150 3.48 19.82 60.10
CA GLY A 150 3.91 19.77 61.50
C GLY A 150 3.19 20.81 62.37
N GLY A 151 3.08 20.55 63.68
CA GLY A 151 2.53 21.47 64.69
C GLY A 151 0.99 21.51 64.77
N GLY A 152 0.38 21.65 65.95
CA GLY A 152 0.94 21.65 67.31
C GLY A 152 -0.10 22.06 68.35
N SER A 153 0.15 21.68 69.61
CA SER A 153 -0.39 22.24 70.86
C SER A 153 0.56 21.86 71.99
#